data_AF-A0A9W6SXF6-F1
#
_entry.id   AF-A0A9W6SXF6-F1
#
_cell.length_a   1.000
_cell.length_b   1.000
_cell.length_c   1.000
_cell.angle_alpha   90.00
_cell.angle_beta   90.00
_cell.angle_gamma   90.00
#
_symmetry.space_group_name_H-M   'P 1'
#
loop_
_entity.id
_entity.type
_entity.pdbx_description
1 polymer ?
#
loop_
_entity_poly.entity_id
_entity_poly.type
_entity_poly.pdbx_seq_one_letter_code
_entity_poly.pdbx_strand_id
1 'polypeptide(L)'
;MSLLQDLIDAIAPTTAYAEEPAEAVAEPLLAEEAEEADEAEEEEEDDEDDDEEEEESADQLEALQKECAETAACAKYVHHYHECVERVTKEMEEPGYEEKHYKEDCVEEFFHLQHCLNDCAAPKLFYKLK
;
A
#
# COMPACT_ATOMS: atom_id res chain seq x y z
N MET A 1 22.07 -34.51 -15.10
CA MET A 1 21.04 -33.48 -14.84
C MET A 1 19.72 -34.12 -15.15
N SER A 2 18.94 -34.37 -14.10
CA SER A 2 17.78 -35.25 -14.09
C SER A 2 16.55 -34.38 -13.89
N LEU A 3 15.55 -34.52 -14.76
CA LEU A 3 14.27 -33.78 -14.72
C LEU A 3 13.53 -33.90 -13.37
N LEU A 4 13.93 -34.86 -12.53
CA LEU A 4 13.40 -35.07 -11.19
C LEU A 4 13.94 -34.05 -10.17
N GLN A 5 15.16 -33.55 -10.36
CA GLN A 5 15.73 -32.52 -9.48
C GLN A 5 14.99 -31.20 -9.67
N ASP A 6 14.67 -30.86 -10.93
CA ASP A 6 14.00 -29.61 -11.29
C ASP A 6 12.58 -29.51 -10.68
N LEU A 7 11.89 -30.65 -10.52
CA LEU A 7 10.57 -30.68 -9.89
C LEU A 7 10.63 -30.55 -8.36
N ILE A 8 11.69 -31.06 -7.74
CA ILE A 8 11.89 -30.98 -6.29
C ILE A 8 12.20 -29.53 -5.89
N ASP A 9 13.01 -28.82 -6.68
CA ASP A 9 13.36 -27.43 -6.44
C ASP A 9 12.18 -26.46 -6.68
N ALA A 10 11.22 -26.82 -7.53
CA ALA A 10 9.99 -26.04 -7.73
C ALA A 10 9.00 -26.11 -6.55
N ILE A 11 9.12 -27.12 -5.69
CA ILE A 11 8.21 -27.35 -4.55
C ILE A 11 8.83 -26.88 -3.23
N ALA A 12 10.17 -26.76 -3.16
CA ALA A 12 10.84 -26.22 -2.00
C ALA A 12 10.87 -24.67 -2.07
N PRO A 13 10.24 -23.94 -1.11
CA PRO A 13 10.30 -22.48 -1.10
C PRO A 13 11.75 -21.99 -0.93
N THR A 14 12.16 -21.18 -1.90
CA THR A 14 13.52 -20.68 -2.13
C THR A 14 13.98 -19.69 -1.06
N THR A 15 15.17 -19.90 -0.50
CA THR A 15 15.87 -18.92 0.35
C THR A 15 16.33 -17.74 -0.52
N ALA A 16 15.74 -16.55 -0.33
CA ALA A 16 16.16 -15.33 -1.00
C ALA A 16 17.53 -14.85 -0.49
N TYR A 17 18.49 -14.68 -1.40
CA TYR A 17 19.74 -13.94 -1.17
C TYR A 17 19.70 -12.70 -2.07
N ALA A 18 19.76 -11.52 -1.45
CA ALA A 18 19.87 -10.22 -2.10
C ALA A 18 21.34 -9.91 -2.45
N GLU A 19 21.62 -9.34 -3.64
CA GLU A 19 22.77 -8.44 -3.99
C GLU A 19 22.93 -8.25 -5.54
N GLU A 20 22.32 -7.17 -6.07
CA GLU A 20 22.77 -6.09 -7.02
C GLU A 20 23.62 -6.29 -8.34
N PRO A 21 23.74 -5.28 -9.25
CA PRO A 21 23.16 -5.28 -10.62
C PRO A 21 24.19 -5.27 -11.78
N ALA A 22 23.75 -5.43 -13.04
CA ALA A 22 24.59 -5.19 -14.23
C ALA A 22 23.79 -4.55 -15.38
N GLU A 23 24.19 -3.32 -15.71
CA GLU A 23 23.67 -2.45 -16.76
C GLU A 23 24.12 -2.83 -18.19
N ALA A 24 23.42 -2.20 -19.15
CA ALA A 24 23.87 -1.70 -20.46
C ALA A 24 23.70 -2.59 -21.71
N VAL A 25 22.77 -2.19 -22.60
CA VAL A 25 23.03 -2.05 -24.05
C VAL A 25 22.21 -0.85 -24.60
N ALA A 26 22.88 -0.09 -25.47
CA ALA A 26 22.61 1.26 -25.96
C ALA A 26 21.56 1.38 -27.11
N GLU A 27 21.16 2.64 -27.34
CA GLU A 27 20.19 3.22 -28.29
C GLU A 27 20.57 3.10 -29.80
N PRO A 28 19.75 3.61 -30.76
CA PRO A 28 19.84 5.05 -31.10
C PRO A 28 18.52 5.77 -31.49
N LEU A 29 18.60 7.09 -31.28
CA LEU A 29 17.70 8.21 -31.61
C LEU A 29 17.40 8.39 -33.11
N LEU A 30 16.25 9.01 -33.41
CA LEU A 30 16.04 9.88 -34.57
C LEU A 30 15.03 10.98 -34.20
N ALA A 31 15.46 12.23 -34.39
CA ALA A 31 14.75 13.48 -34.12
C ALA A 31 14.46 14.23 -35.43
N GLU A 32 13.66 15.31 -35.31
CA GLU A 32 13.19 16.32 -36.28
C GLU A 32 11.67 16.22 -36.51
N GLU A 33 10.86 17.29 -36.41
CA GLU A 33 11.10 18.71 -36.62
C GLU A 33 10.06 19.55 -35.85
N ALA A 34 10.41 20.80 -35.54
CA ALA A 34 9.55 21.81 -34.92
C ALA A 34 9.14 22.87 -35.95
N GLU A 35 7.89 23.34 -35.91
CA GLU A 35 7.54 24.72 -36.32
C GLU A 35 6.38 25.25 -35.45
N GLU A 36 6.60 26.45 -34.89
CA GLU A 36 5.64 27.31 -34.19
C GLU A 36 4.68 28.02 -35.16
N ALA A 37 3.48 28.40 -34.69
CA ALA A 37 2.97 29.78 -34.76
C ALA A 37 1.55 29.92 -34.13
N ASP A 38 1.57 30.40 -32.88
CA ASP A 38 0.74 31.37 -32.15
C ASP A 38 -0.58 32.00 -32.69
N GLU A 39 -1.44 32.30 -31.70
CA GLU A 39 -2.45 33.39 -31.56
C GLU A 39 -3.96 33.19 -31.92
N ALA A 40 -4.72 32.76 -30.89
CA ALA A 40 -5.75 33.51 -30.12
C ALA A 40 -7.20 33.80 -30.62
N GLU A 41 -8.09 33.66 -29.62
CA GLU A 41 -9.44 34.24 -29.35
C GLU A 41 -10.73 33.41 -29.61
N GLU A 42 -11.21 32.84 -28.49
CA GLU A 42 -12.57 32.83 -27.88
C GLU A 42 -13.84 32.67 -28.74
N GLU A 43 -14.66 31.64 -28.43
CA GLU A 43 -15.92 31.77 -27.65
C GLU A 43 -16.69 30.41 -27.58
N GLU A 44 -16.83 29.92 -26.34
CA GLU A 44 -18.02 29.34 -25.67
C GLU A 44 -18.76 28.06 -26.17
N GLU A 45 -18.85 27.12 -25.22
CA GLU A 45 -19.89 26.10 -24.93
C GLU A 45 -20.20 24.96 -25.93
N ASP A 46 -19.76 23.74 -25.56
CA ASP A 46 -20.58 22.53 -25.34
C ASP A 46 -19.67 21.47 -24.68
N ASP A 47 -19.53 21.47 -23.36
CA ASP A 47 -20.12 20.46 -22.45
C ASP A 47 -19.93 19.00 -22.93
N GLU A 48 -18.68 18.53 -22.88
CA GLU A 48 -18.32 17.14 -22.63
C GLU A 48 -16.86 17.18 -22.15
N ASP A 49 -16.69 17.58 -20.88
CA ASP A 49 -15.44 17.46 -20.14
C ASP A 49 -15.16 15.97 -19.94
N ASP A 50 -14.56 15.41 -20.97
CA ASP A 50 -13.84 14.14 -21.00
C ASP A 50 -12.55 14.28 -20.18
N ASP A 51 -12.68 14.69 -18.92
CA ASP A 51 -11.67 14.43 -17.91
C ASP A 51 -11.80 12.94 -17.56
N GLU A 52 -11.27 12.10 -18.46
CA GLU A 52 -10.71 10.78 -18.17
C GLU A 52 -9.57 10.94 -17.15
N GLU A 53 -9.84 11.52 -15.97
CA GLU A 53 -9.06 11.22 -14.78
C GLU A 53 -9.28 9.72 -14.54
N GLU A 54 -8.32 8.92 -14.99
CA GLU A 54 -8.12 7.54 -14.56
C GLU A 54 -8.29 7.50 -13.03
N GLU A 55 -9.52 7.25 -12.55
CA GLU A 55 -9.76 6.86 -11.18
C GLU A 55 -9.04 5.51 -11.05
N GLU A 56 -7.77 5.54 -10.63
CA GLU A 56 -7.06 4.36 -10.17
C GLU A 56 -8.04 3.64 -9.25
N SER A 57 -8.55 2.49 -9.70
CA SER A 57 -9.59 1.79 -8.98
C SER A 57 -9.09 1.57 -7.55
N ALA A 58 -9.71 2.25 -6.58
CA ALA A 58 -9.18 2.30 -5.21
C ALA A 58 -8.92 0.88 -4.67
N ASP A 59 -7.88 0.71 -3.85
CA ASP A 59 -7.57 -0.61 -3.29
C ASP A 59 -8.77 -1.16 -2.51
N GLN A 60 -9.26 -2.29 -2.99
CA GLN A 60 -10.46 -2.91 -2.46
C GLN A 60 -10.22 -3.49 -1.07
N LEU A 61 -8.97 -3.85 -0.72
CA LEU A 61 -8.63 -4.29 0.63
C LEU A 61 -8.73 -3.12 1.61
N GLU A 62 -8.13 -1.97 1.30
CA GLU A 62 -8.26 -0.76 2.13
C GLU A 62 -9.72 -0.34 2.33
N ALA A 63 -10.52 -0.34 1.25
CA ALA A 63 -11.94 -0.01 1.34
C ALA A 63 -12.69 -0.96 2.30
N LEU A 64 -12.44 -2.26 2.20
CA LEU A 64 -13.02 -3.27 3.10
C LEU A 64 -12.52 -3.13 4.54
N GLN A 65 -11.24 -2.83 4.76
CA GLN A 65 -10.68 -2.64 6.10
C GLN A 65 -11.31 -1.41 6.78
N LYS A 66 -11.53 -0.31 6.06
CA LYS A 66 -12.25 0.88 6.57
C LYS A 66 -13.69 0.54 6.97
N GLU A 67 -14.45 -0.13 6.09
CA GLU A 67 -15.80 -0.62 6.42
C GLU A 67 -15.79 -1.53 7.66
N CYS A 68 -14.85 -2.47 7.73
CA CYS A 68 -14.72 -3.41 8.83
C CYS A 68 -14.37 -2.71 10.16
N ALA A 69 -13.56 -1.64 10.14
CA ALA A 69 -13.17 -0.88 11.32
C ALA A 69 -14.36 -0.17 12.00
N GLU A 70 -15.35 0.25 11.21
CA GLU A 70 -16.57 0.92 11.70
C GLU A 70 -17.59 -0.06 12.29
N THR A 71 -17.42 -1.37 12.07
CA THR A 71 -18.34 -2.37 12.63
C THR A 71 -18.23 -2.43 14.16
N ALA A 72 -19.36 -2.72 14.82
CA ALA A 72 -19.39 -2.88 16.28
C ALA A 72 -18.44 -3.99 16.78
N ALA A 73 -18.08 -4.97 15.94
CA ALA A 73 -17.15 -6.03 16.29
C ALA A 73 -15.70 -5.54 16.41
N CYS A 74 -15.27 -4.64 15.52
CA CYS A 74 -13.88 -4.17 15.45
C CYS A 74 -13.66 -2.76 16.04
N ALA A 75 -14.70 -1.94 16.18
CA ALA A 75 -14.59 -0.56 16.68
C ALA A 75 -13.90 -0.45 18.06
N LYS A 76 -14.09 -1.44 18.94
CA LYS A 76 -13.40 -1.50 20.24
C LYS A 76 -11.88 -1.65 20.10
N TYR A 77 -11.40 -2.39 19.10
CA TYR A 77 -9.97 -2.60 18.89
C TYR A 77 -9.33 -1.36 18.27
N VAL A 78 -10.07 -0.62 17.43
CA VAL A 78 -9.67 0.71 16.96
C VAL A 78 -9.45 1.64 18.15
N HIS A 79 -10.42 1.70 19.09
CA HIS A 79 -10.29 2.50 20.30
C HIS A 79 -9.05 2.09 21.14
N HIS A 80 -8.87 0.80 21.42
CA HIS A 80 -7.71 0.35 22.22
C HIS A 80 -6.37 0.63 21.55
N TYR A 81 -6.29 0.47 20.23
CA TYR A 81 -5.09 0.82 19.47
C TYR A 81 -4.78 2.32 19.57
N HIS A 82 -5.77 3.19 19.37
CA HIS A 82 -5.57 4.63 19.52
C HIS A 82 -5.21 5.05 20.94
N GLU A 83 -5.83 4.43 21.95
CA GLU A 83 -5.48 4.66 23.36
C GLU A 83 -4.02 4.28 23.66
N CYS A 84 -3.53 3.16 23.10
CA CYS A 84 -2.12 2.79 23.20
C CYS A 84 -1.22 3.81 22.49
N VAL A 85 -1.57 4.21 21.26
CA VAL A 85 -0.78 5.17 20.48
C VAL A 85 -0.68 6.51 21.21
N GLU A 86 -1.77 7.01 21.79
CA GLU A 86 -1.77 8.23 22.60
C GLU A 86 -0.84 8.11 23.81
N ARG A 87 -0.87 6.95 24.50
CA ARG A 87 -0.01 6.69 25.66
C ARG A 87 1.46 6.62 25.29
N VAL A 88 1.81 5.86 24.25
CA VAL A 88 3.20 5.71 23.77
C VAL A 88 3.72 7.04 23.23
N THR A 89 2.92 7.79 22.47
CA THR A 89 3.32 9.12 21.97
C THR A 89 3.63 10.06 23.13
N LYS A 90 2.82 10.03 24.19
CA LYS A 90 3.07 10.83 25.40
C LYS A 90 4.34 10.37 26.14
N GLU A 91 4.61 9.07 26.18
CA GLU A 91 5.84 8.53 26.76
C GLU A 91 7.08 9.00 25.99
N MET A 92 7.00 9.07 24.66
CA MET A 92 8.08 9.54 23.78
C MET A 92 8.47 11.01 24.01
N GLU A 93 7.55 11.83 24.53
CA GLU A 93 7.80 13.23 24.85
C GLU A 93 8.48 13.42 26.23
N GLU A 94 8.59 12.37 27.04
CA GLU A 94 9.18 12.44 28.37
C GLU A 94 10.71 12.67 28.32
N PRO A 95 11.27 13.49 29.23
CA PRO A 95 12.71 13.68 29.29
C PRO A 95 13.41 12.37 29.68
N GLY A 96 14.43 11.99 28.91
CA GLY A 96 15.16 10.75 29.14
C GLY A 96 14.53 9.51 28.51
N TYR A 97 13.57 9.69 27.59
CA TYR A 97 12.94 8.58 26.86
C TYR A 97 13.97 7.71 26.14
N GLU A 98 15.02 8.30 25.56
CA GLU A 98 16.04 7.56 24.82
C GLU A 98 16.87 6.62 25.71
N GLU A 99 17.08 6.99 26.97
CA GLU A 99 17.79 6.19 27.95
C GLU A 99 16.88 5.21 28.72
N LYS A 100 15.58 5.21 28.43
CA LYS A 100 14.61 4.35 29.11
C LYS A 100 14.86 2.88 28.77
N HIS A 101 14.96 2.05 29.81
CA HIS A 101 15.19 0.61 29.65
C HIS A 101 14.03 -0.13 28.97
N TYR A 102 12.81 0.37 29.15
CA TYR A 102 11.59 -0.19 28.55
C TYR A 102 10.81 0.94 27.89
N LYS A 103 10.56 0.77 26.59
CA LYS A 103 9.71 1.64 25.77
C LYS A 103 8.49 0.80 25.40
N GLU A 104 7.30 1.28 25.74
CA GLU A 104 6.07 0.58 25.40
C GLU A 104 5.87 0.59 23.88
N ASP A 105 5.30 -0.49 23.34
CA ASP A 105 4.85 -0.57 21.95
C ASP A 105 3.38 -0.96 21.88
N CYS A 106 2.75 -0.75 20.72
CA CYS A 106 1.33 -1.05 20.49
C CYS A 106 1.13 -2.26 19.57
N VAL A 107 2.10 -3.18 19.51
CA VAL A 107 2.05 -4.32 18.60
C VAL A 107 0.90 -5.26 18.97
N GLU A 108 0.63 -5.44 20.27
CA GLU A 108 -0.47 -6.29 20.73
C GLU A 108 -1.84 -5.72 20.31
N GLU A 109 -2.11 -4.44 20.56
CA GLU A 109 -3.35 -3.78 20.18
C GLU A 109 -3.52 -3.73 18.65
N PHE A 110 -2.42 -3.49 17.93
CA PHE A 110 -2.43 -3.55 16.46
C PHE A 110 -2.78 -4.96 15.97
N PHE A 111 -2.25 -6.01 16.58
CA PHE A 111 -2.56 -7.39 16.19
C PHE A 111 -4.02 -7.73 16.47
N HIS A 112 -4.59 -7.28 17.59
CA HIS A 112 -6.02 -7.46 17.87
C HIS A 112 -6.90 -6.74 16.84
N LEU A 113 -6.55 -5.50 16.48
CA LEU A 113 -7.24 -4.74 15.44
C LEU A 113 -7.14 -5.46 14.09
N GLN A 114 -5.92 -5.76 13.63
CA GLN A 114 -5.69 -6.34 12.32
C GLN A 114 -6.30 -7.74 12.20
N HIS A 115 -6.28 -8.54 13.27
CA HIS A 115 -6.96 -9.83 13.30
C HIS A 115 -8.46 -9.67 13.06
N CYS A 116 -9.12 -8.72 13.74
CA CYS A 116 -10.54 -8.44 13.54
C CYS A 116 -10.85 -7.96 12.11
N LEU A 117 -10.03 -7.04 11.58
CA LEU A 117 -10.20 -6.52 10.21
C LEU A 117 -10.03 -7.64 9.18
N ASN A 118 -9.03 -8.50 9.34
CA ASN A 118 -8.78 -9.63 8.45
C ASN A 118 -9.92 -10.64 8.47
N ASP A 119 -10.43 -11.01 9.65
CA ASP A 119 -11.57 -11.92 9.77
C ASP A 119 -12.83 -11.38 9.07
N CYS A 120 -12.99 -10.05 9.05
CA CYS A 120 -14.09 -9.37 8.37
C CYS A 120 -13.88 -9.22 6.84
N ALA A 121 -12.67 -8.85 6.41
CA ALA A 121 -12.37 -8.53 5.01
C ALA A 121 -12.01 -9.75 4.16
N ALA A 122 -11.30 -10.74 4.72
CA ALA A 122 -10.85 -11.93 4.00
C ALA A 122 -11.96 -12.69 3.25
N PRO A 123 -13.17 -12.93 3.82
CA PRO A 123 -14.23 -13.61 3.08
C PRO A 123 -14.88 -12.76 1.98
N LYS A 124 -14.55 -11.46 1.86
CA LYS A 124 -15.15 -10.51 0.91
C LYS A 124 -14.20 -10.12 -0.23
N LEU A 125 -12.91 -9.99 0.05
CA LEU A 125 -11.92 -9.38 -0.83
C LEU A 125 -11.90 -9.98 -2.25
N PHE A 126 -11.82 -11.30 -2.36
CA PHE A 126 -11.66 -11.97 -3.66
C PHE A 126 -12.90 -11.92 -4.56
N TYR A 127 -14.07 -11.53 -4.03
CA TYR A 127 -15.25 -11.25 -4.84
C TYR A 127 -15.20 -9.87 -5.52
N LYS A 128 -14.30 -9.01 -5.08
CA LYS A 128 -14.12 -7.65 -5.60
C LYS A 128 -13.01 -7.61 -6.66
N LEU A 129 -12.00 -8.48 -6.53
CA LEU A 129 -10.84 -8.57 -7.44
C LEU A 129 -11.18 -9.31 -8.75
N LYS A 130 -10.51 -8.95 -9.85
CA LYS A 130 -10.79 -9.46 -11.20
C LYS A 130 -9.69 -10.38 -11.75
#